data_AF-A0AAD8JK12-F1
#
_entry.id   AF-A0AAD8JK12-F1
#
_cell.length_a   1.000
_cell.length_b   1.000
_cell.length_c   1.000
_cell.angle_alpha   90.00
_cell.angle_beta   90.00
_cell.angle_gamma   90.00
#
_symmetry.space_group_name_H-M   'P 1'
#
loop_
_entity.id
_entity.type
_entity.pdbx_description
1 polymer ?
#
loop_
_entity_poly.entity_id
_entity_poly.type
_entity_poly.pdbx_seq_one_letter_code
_entity_poly.pdbx_strand_id
1 'polypeptide(L)'
;MAEWLKHPTHNWRILRISSLIETRTHRESNRFMDGIRYAVFTDKSIRLLGKNQYTSNVESGSTRTEIKHWVELFFGVKVIAMNSHRLRGKARRMGPIMGQTMHYRRMIITLQPGYSIPPLRKKRT
;
A
#
# COMPACT_ATOMS: atom_id res chain seq x y z
N MET A 1 13.35 57.03 5.55
CA MET A 1 14.29 56.72 6.66
C MET A 1 13.62 55.66 7.52
N ALA A 2 13.98 54.38 7.53
CA ALA A 2 15.23 53.76 7.14
C ALA A 2 14.99 52.41 6.43
N GLU A 3 16.00 52.07 5.65
CA GLU A 3 16.12 51.07 4.63
C GLU A 3 17.07 49.98 5.19
N TRP A 4 16.63 48.71 5.21
CA TRP A 4 17.40 47.44 5.27
C TRP A 4 18.23 47.10 6.52
N LEU A 5 18.12 45.83 6.92
CA LEU A 5 19.21 44.84 6.83
C LEU A 5 18.58 43.43 6.75
N LYS A 6 18.37 42.91 5.54
CA LYS A 6 19.13 41.76 4.99
C LYS A 6 20.29 41.33 5.91
N HIS A 7 19.99 40.50 6.90
CA HIS A 7 20.96 39.52 7.37
C HIS A 7 20.46 38.13 6.96
N PRO A 8 20.86 37.60 5.79
CA PRO A 8 20.80 36.18 5.60
C PRO A 8 21.93 35.63 6.46
N THR A 9 21.64 35.32 7.74
CA THR A 9 22.43 34.28 8.38
C THR A 9 22.13 33.04 7.55
N HIS A 10 23.01 32.77 6.59
CA HIS A 10 23.09 31.54 5.81
C HIS A 10 23.49 30.45 6.80
N ASN A 11 22.58 30.17 7.73
CA ASN A 11 22.72 29.10 8.68
C ASN A 11 22.43 27.83 7.90
N TRP A 12 23.47 27.35 7.23
CA TRP A 12 23.46 26.14 6.43
C TRP A 12 22.98 24.94 7.25
N ARG A 13 22.99 25.01 8.59
CA ARG A 13 22.36 24.01 9.47
C ARG A 13 20.83 24.07 9.42
N ILE A 14 20.21 25.25 9.40
CA ILE A 14 18.74 25.40 9.32
C ILE A 14 18.24 24.99 7.93
N LEU A 15 18.91 25.45 6.86
CA LEU A 15 18.55 25.02 5.49
C LEU A 15 18.79 23.52 5.27
N ARG A 16 19.79 22.91 5.93
CA ARG A 16 20.02 21.46 5.93
C ARG A 16 18.99 20.68 6.74
N ILE A 17 18.50 21.23 7.84
CA ILE A 17 17.43 20.61 8.66
C ILE A 17 16.10 20.68 7.92
N SER A 18 15.74 21.83 7.33
CA SER A 18 14.52 21.94 6.52
C SER A 18 14.56 20.99 5.33
N SER A 19 15.68 20.88 4.59
CA SER A 19 15.79 19.90 3.50
C SER A 19 15.81 18.43 3.98
N LEU A 20 16.33 18.14 5.19
CA LEU A 20 16.24 16.79 5.78
C LEU A 20 14.81 16.44 6.23
N ILE A 21 14.05 17.43 6.71
CA ILE A 21 12.64 17.27 7.10
C ILE A 21 11.79 17.08 5.85
N GLU A 22 12.01 17.87 4.80
CA GLU A 22 11.30 17.77 3.51
C GLU A 22 11.60 16.45 2.76
N THR A 23 12.82 15.91 2.90
CA THR A 23 13.17 14.58 2.36
C THR A 23 12.70 13.41 3.23
N ARG A 24 12.53 13.60 4.55
CA ARG A 24 11.87 12.61 5.42
C ARG A 24 10.37 12.52 5.16
N THR A 25 9.68 13.66 5.01
CA THR A 25 8.24 13.69 4.74
C THR A 25 7.90 13.07 3.39
N HIS A 26 8.77 13.20 2.38
CA HIS A 26 8.56 12.57 1.08
C HIS A 26 8.74 11.03 1.09
N ARG A 27 9.59 10.48 1.98
CA ARG A 27 9.78 9.03 2.13
C ARG A 27 8.64 8.36 2.91
N GLU A 28 8.04 9.07 3.86
CA GLU A 28 6.89 8.58 4.63
C GLU A 28 5.59 8.63 3.83
N SER A 29 5.38 9.65 3.00
CA SER A 29 4.22 9.72 2.09
C SER A 29 4.27 8.69 0.96
N ASN A 30 5.46 8.35 0.45
CA ASN A 30 5.59 7.31 -0.58
C ASN A 30 5.30 5.89 -0.08
N ARG A 31 5.53 5.57 1.20
CA ARG A 31 5.12 4.25 1.76
C ARG A 31 3.61 4.07 1.80
N PHE A 32 2.87 5.17 1.84
CA PHE A 32 1.42 5.13 1.91
C PHE A 32 0.78 4.67 0.59
N MET A 33 1.46 4.86 -0.55
CA MET A 33 0.83 4.70 -1.86
C MET A 33 0.78 3.25 -2.38
N ASP A 34 1.61 2.34 -1.85
CA ASP A 34 1.72 0.95 -2.32
C ASP A 34 1.02 -0.08 -1.40
N GLY A 35 -0.23 0.18 -1.01
CA GLY A 35 -0.98 -0.68 -0.08
C GLY A 35 -1.37 -2.05 -0.66
N ILE A 36 -1.98 -2.09 -1.85
CA ILE A 36 -2.42 -3.33 -2.50
C ILE A 36 -1.63 -3.57 -3.78
N ARG A 37 -1.01 -4.76 -3.87
CA ARG A 37 -0.25 -5.14 -5.08
C ARG A 37 -1.16 -5.75 -6.16
N TYR A 38 -1.96 -6.74 -5.81
CA TYR A 38 -2.84 -7.40 -6.77
C TYR A 38 -4.05 -8.07 -6.12
N ALA A 39 -5.18 -8.02 -6.84
CA ALA A 39 -6.37 -8.80 -6.51
C ALA A 39 -6.13 -10.29 -6.79
N VAL A 40 -6.69 -11.15 -5.95
CA VAL A 40 -6.54 -12.61 -6.06
C VAL A 40 -7.84 -13.21 -6.58
N PHE A 41 -7.76 -13.82 -7.76
CA PHE A 41 -8.88 -14.51 -8.40
C PHE A 41 -8.64 -16.02 -8.37
N THR A 42 -9.47 -16.71 -7.60
CA THR A 42 -9.53 -18.17 -7.40
C THR A 42 -10.99 -18.51 -7.15
N ASP A 43 -11.44 -19.75 -7.37
CA ASP A 43 -12.84 -20.14 -7.11
C ASP A 43 -13.30 -19.79 -5.69
N LYS A 44 -12.40 -19.98 -4.72
CA LYS A 44 -12.65 -19.59 -3.33
C LYS A 44 -12.86 -18.08 -3.19
N SER A 45 -12.02 -17.25 -3.81
CA SER A 45 -12.19 -15.79 -3.70
C SER A 45 -13.41 -15.29 -4.47
N ILE A 46 -13.80 -15.93 -5.57
CA ILE A 46 -15.07 -15.66 -6.27
C ILE A 46 -16.26 -15.99 -5.37
N ARG A 47 -16.24 -17.12 -4.65
CA ARG A 47 -17.28 -17.45 -3.67
C ARG A 47 -17.36 -16.43 -2.52
N LEU A 48 -16.22 -15.92 -2.08
CA LEU A 48 -16.15 -14.87 -1.05
C LEU A 48 -16.65 -13.52 -1.58
N LEU A 49 -16.43 -13.22 -2.86
CA LEU A 49 -16.92 -11.99 -3.49
C LEU A 49 -18.44 -11.87 -3.40
N GLY A 50 -19.18 -12.98 -3.56
CA GLY A 50 -20.63 -13.02 -3.36
C GLY A 50 -21.09 -12.69 -1.93
N LYS A 51 -20.16 -12.62 -0.96
CA LYS A 51 -20.39 -12.19 0.42
C LYS A 51 -19.77 -10.82 0.75
N ASN A 52 -19.49 -9.99 -0.27
CA ASN A 52 -18.75 -8.73 -0.15
C ASN A 52 -17.37 -8.86 0.51
N GLN A 53 -16.73 -10.02 0.32
CA GLN A 53 -15.37 -10.29 0.81
C GLN A 53 -14.39 -10.34 -0.35
N TYR A 54 -13.42 -9.42 -0.34
CA TYR A 54 -12.43 -9.24 -1.40
C TYR A 54 -11.09 -9.79 -0.95
N THR A 55 -10.44 -10.56 -1.82
CA THR A 55 -9.13 -11.16 -1.51
C THR A 55 -8.04 -10.45 -2.31
N SER A 56 -7.05 -9.92 -1.61
CA SER A 56 -5.93 -9.18 -2.22
C SER A 56 -4.60 -9.59 -1.58
N ASN A 57 -3.54 -9.61 -2.39
CA ASN A 57 -2.19 -9.76 -1.89
C ASN A 57 -1.56 -8.39 -1.69
N VAL A 58 -0.97 -8.21 -0.50
CA VAL A 58 -0.32 -6.99 -0.04
C VAL A 58 1.13 -7.29 0.31
N GLU A 59 1.91 -6.23 0.46
CA GLU A 59 3.29 -6.33 0.92
C GLU A 59 3.35 -6.89 2.36
N SER A 60 4.35 -7.73 2.63
CA SER A 60 4.44 -8.40 3.94
C SER A 60 4.75 -7.45 5.10
N GLY A 61 5.30 -6.26 4.82
CA GLY A 61 5.61 -5.24 5.82
C GLY A 61 4.42 -4.39 6.26
N SER A 62 3.30 -4.41 5.52
CA SER A 62 2.17 -3.52 5.78
C SER A 62 1.34 -3.97 6.98
N THR A 63 0.93 -2.99 7.80
CA THR A 63 0.03 -3.24 8.93
C THR A 63 -1.43 -3.30 8.47
N ARG A 64 -2.30 -3.95 9.26
CA ARG A 64 -3.73 -4.05 8.92
C ARG A 64 -4.37 -2.66 8.85
N THR A 65 -3.97 -1.75 9.74
CA THR A 65 -4.52 -0.39 9.83
C THR A 65 -4.15 0.44 8.60
N GLU A 66 -2.89 0.38 8.15
CA GLU A 66 -2.45 1.02 6.90
C GLU A 66 -3.29 0.55 5.71
N ILE A 67 -3.42 -0.77 5.52
CA ILE A 67 -4.21 -1.31 4.41
C ILE A 67 -5.68 -0.93 4.51
N LYS A 68 -6.25 -0.92 5.72
CA LYS A 68 -7.64 -0.48 5.92
C LYS A 68 -7.82 0.95 5.43
N HIS A 69 -6.97 1.85 5.93
CA HIS A 69 -7.06 3.27 5.61
C HIS A 69 -6.87 3.51 4.11
N TRP A 70 -5.88 2.86 3.50
CA TRP A 70 -5.64 2.93 2.06
C TRP A 70 -6.83 2.46 1.23
N VAL A 71 -7.43 1.31 1.56
CA VAL A 71 -8.60 0.77 0.84
C VAL A 71 -9.79 1.70 0.95
N GLU A 72 -10.06 2.23 2.14
CA GLU A 72 -11.18 3.15 2.37
C GLU A 72 -11.00 4.46 1.59
N LEU A 73 -9.79 5.02 1.57
CA LEU A 73 -9.48 6.24 0.84
C LEU A 73 -9.47 6.05 -0.68
N PHE A 74 -8.78 5.02 -1.18
CA PHE A 74 -8.56 4.83 -2.61
C PHE A 74 -9.84 4.42 -3.35
N PHE A 75 -10.66 3.55 -2.74
CA PHE A 75 -11.90 3.07 -3.35
C PHE A 75 -13.15 3.82 -2.86
N GLY A 76 -13.03 4.71 -1.85
CA GLY A 76 -14.18 5.38 -1.27
C GLY A 76 -15.16 4.41 -0.59
N VAL A 77 -14.66 3.31 -0.03
CA VAL A 77 -15.47 2.25 0.60
C VAL A 77 -15.37 2.26 2.11
N LYS A 78 -16.26 1.53 2.79
CA LYS A 78 -16.15 1.26 4.24
C LYS A 78 -15.82 -0.20 4.51
N VAL A 79 -14.82 -0.43 5.35
CA VAL A 79 -14.35 -1.78 5.68
C VAL A 79 -14.83 -2.17 7.08
N ILE A 80 -15.59 -3.25 7.16
CA ILE A 80 -16.06 -3.83 8.44
C ILE A 80 -14.93 -4.63 9.09
N ALA A 81 -14.36 -5.58 8.36
CA ALA A 81 -13.44 -6.56 8.92
C ALA A 81 -12.28 -6.90 7.98
N MET A 82 -11.07 -6.69 8.50
CA MET A 82 -9.77 -7.23 8.05
C MET A 82 -9.60 -8.70 8.43
N ASN A 83 -9.17 -9.60 7.55
CA ASN A 83 -8.51 -10.88 7.91
C ASN A 83 -7.22 -11.04 7.09
N SER A 84 -6.18 -11.64 7.67
CA SER A 84 -4.87 -11.72 7.02
C SER A 84 -4.14 -13.02 7.32
N HIS A 85 -3.40 -13.55 6.35
CA HIS A 85 -2.45 -14.65 6.57
C HIS A 85 -1.21 -14.46 5.70
N ARG A 86 -0.06 -14.99 6.14
CA ARG A 86 1.18 -14.96 5.36
C ARG A 86 1.24 -16.17 4.43
N LEU A 87 1.50 -15.94 3.15
CA LEU A 87 1.73 -17.02 2.20
C LEU A 87 3.20 -17.45 2.28
N ARG A 88 3.43 -18.75 2.44
CA ARG A 88 4.79 -19.30 2.36
C ARG A 88 5.26 -19.18 0.91
N GLY A 89 6.47 -18.64 0.73
CA GLY A 89 7.14 -18.60 -0.56
C GLY A 89 7.39 -20.02 -1.04
N LYS A 90 7.01 -20.32 -2.28
CA LYS A 90 7.29 -21.63 -2.90
C LYS A 90 8.68 -21.58 -3.52
N ALA A 91 9.52 -22.56 -3.20
CA ALA A 91 10.78 -22.76 -3.92
C ALA A 91 10.49 -23.01 -5.40
N ARG A 92 11.17 -22.28 -6.27
CA ARG A 92 11.05 -22.37 -7.72
C ARG A 92 12.46 -22.44 -8.29
N ARG A 93 12.71 -23.43 -9.14
CA ARG A 93 13.95 -23.53 -9.90
C ARG A 93 13.77 -22.77 -11.21
N MET A 94 14.74 -21.92 -11.54
CA MET A 94 14.85 -21.26 -12.83
C MET A 94 16.21 -21.67 -13.42
N GLY A 95 16.19 -22.65 -14.34
CA GLY A 95 17.41 -23.25 -14.87
C GLY A 95 18.24 -23.92 -13.76
N PRO A 96 19.55 -23.64 -13.63
CA PRO A 96 20.40 -24.21 -12.58
C PRO A 96 20.18 -23.58 -11.20
N ILE A 97 19.57 -22.39 -11.11
CA ILE A 97 19.44 -21.64 -9.85
C ILE A 97 18.16 -22.02 -9.12
N MET A 98 18.28 -22.34 -7.83
CA MET A 98 17.15 -22.51 -6.93
C MET A 98 16.81 -21.17 -6.26
N GLY A 99 15.66 -20.60 -6.62
CA GLY A 99 15.12 -19.40 -6.01
C GLY A 99 13.87 -19.67 -5.18
N GLN A 100 13.37 -18.63 -4.51
CA GLN A 100 12.06 -18.65 -3.86
C GLN A 100 11.15 -17.59 -4.45
N THR A 101 9.85 -17.90 -4.49
CA THR A 101 8.84 -16.91 -4.89
C THR A 101 8.73 -15.83 -3.82
N MET A 102 8.52 -14.59 -4.25
CA MET A 102 8.23 -13.45 -3.38
C MET A 102 7.18 -13.77 -2.32
N HIS A 103 7.42 -13.34 -1.09
CA HIS A 103 6.49 -13.50 0.00
C HIS A 103 5.44 -12.40 -0.02
N TYR A 104 4.18 -12.80 0.14
CA TYR A 104 3.06 -11.88 0.23
C TYR A 104 2.24 -12.17 1.47
N ARG A 105 1.57 -11.14 1.97
CA ARG A 105 0.48 -11.30 2.92
C ARG A 105 -0.81 -11.28 2.13
N ARG A 106 -1.68 -12.26 2.36
CA ARG A 106 -3.01 -12.30 1.76
C ARG A 106 -4.02 -11.72 2.73
N MET A 107 -4.74 -10.72 2.26
CA MET A 107 -5.78 -10.02 2.98
C MET A 107 -7.14 -10.44 2.43
N ILE A 108 -8.08 -10.72 3.33
CA ILE A 108 -9.49 -10.93 3.04
C ILE A 108 -10.22 -9.75 3.68
N ILE A 109 -10.77 -8.88 2.86
CA ILE A 109 -11.33 -7.58 3.22
C ILE A 109 -12.84 -7.69 3.12
N THR A 110 -13.55 -7.49 4.23
CA THR A 110 -15.01 -7.48 4.27
C THR A 110 -15.50 -6.04 4.23
N LEU A 111 -16.25 -5.70 3.18
CA LEU A 111 -16.82 -4.37 3.02
C LEU A 111 -18.18 -4.29 3.70
N GLN A 112 -18.58 -3.06 4.04
CA GLN A 112 -19.94 -2.78 4.47
C GLN A 112 -20.95 -3.02 3.33
N PRO A 113 -22.15 -3.55 3.62
CA PRO A 113 -23.21 -3.64 2.61
C PRO A 113 -23.45 -2.30 1.92
N GLY A 114 -23.66 -2.32 0.60
CA GLY A 114 -23.81 -1.12 -0.23
C GLY A 114 -22.50 -0.61 -0.86
N TYR A 115 -21.34 -0.99 -0.33
CA TYR A 115 -20.05 -0.69 -0.97
C TYR A 115 -19.58 -1.86 -1.85
N SER A 116 -18.94 -1.52 -2.96
CA SER A 116 -18.31 -2.49 -3.86
C SER A 116 -16.99 -1.94 -4.39
N ILE A 117 -16.04 -2.84 -4.66
CA ILE A 117 -14.80 -2.47 -5.34
C ILE A 117 -14.96 -2.88 -6.80
N PRO A 118 -14.87 -1.93 -7.76
CA PRO A 118 -14.99 -2.25 -9.16
C PRO A 118 -13.84 -3.15 -9.62
N PRO A 119 -14.09 -4.11 -10.53
CA PRO A 119 -13.03 -4.95 -11.06
C PRO A 119 -12.00 -4.10 -11.81
N LEU A 120 -10.72 -4.30 -11.51
CA LEU A 120 -9.63 -3.63 -12.21
C LEU A 120 -9.57 -4.14 -13.65
N ARG A 121 -10.07 -3.33 -14.59
CA ARG A 121 -10.02 -3.65 -16.01
C ARG A 121 -8.57 -3.53 -16.49
N LYS A 122 -7.94 -4.67 -16.82
CA LYS A 122 -6.66 -4.64 -17.55
C LYS A 122 -6.91 -3.91 -18.87
N LYS A 123 -6.19 -2.83 -19.14
CA LYS A 123 -6.19 -2.24 -20.49
C LYS A 123 -5.65 -3.33 -21.42
N ARG A 124 -6.44 -3.71 -22.43
CA ARG A 124 -5.94 -4.54 -23.52
C ARG A 124 -4.89 -3.71 -24.23
N THR A 125 -3.62 -4.03 -23.99
CA THR A 125 -2.49 -3.61 -24.81
C THR A 125 -2.58 -4.30 -26.15
#